data_AF-A0A3R7I0S6-F1
#
_entry.id   AF-A0A3R7I0S6-F1
#
_cell.length_a   1.000
_cell.length_b   1.000
_cell.length_c   1.000
_cell.angle_alpha   90.00
_cell.angle_beta   90.00
_cell.angle_gamma   90.00
#
_symmetry.space_group_name_H-M   'P 1'
#
loop_
_entity.id
_entity.type
_entity.pdbx_description
1 polymer ?
#
loop_
_entity_poly.entity_id
_entity_poly.type
_entity_poly.pdbx_seq_one_letter_code
_entity_poly.pdbx_strand_id
1 'polypeptide(L)'
;MTDAVLDEHDIALDQLEYLKTTGNVCADGSMTGWTWLRYHEGDWQALRFATEAVHTREYIHGEVWDRERVVDWLVDNPVTMHPQSSAYRWSPDSKTVWDYADEQDAFSDRDRCVWCGHSDRTRSLGVYETVEDGTVGLCEGCRDDWDRAGELVNGEVLE
;
A
#
# COMPACT_ATOMS: atom_id res chain seq x y z
N MET A 1 7.05 36.95 23.32
CA MET A 1 6.26 36.12 22.40
C MET A 1 6.91 34.76 22.42
N THR A 2 6.39 33.84 23.23
CA THR A 2 6.78 32.44 23.17
C THR A 2 6.19 31.88 21.89
N ASP A 3 7.03 31.55 20.92
CA ASP A 3 6.62 30.70 19.81
C ASP A 3 6.02 29.43 20.41
N ALA A 4 4.74 29.21 20.15
CA ALA A 4 4.11 27.95 20.52
C ALA A 4 4.79 26.88 19.66
N VAL A 5 5.60 26.05 20.31
CA VAL A 5 6.07 24.81 19.69
C VAL A 5 4.83 23.94 19.56
N LEU A 6 4.34 23.78 18.34
CA LEU A 6 3.26 22.84 18.05
C LEU A 6 3.78 21.43 18.33
N ASP A 7 2.99 20.65 19.05
CA ASP A 7 3.26 19.24 19.29
C ASP A 7 3.14 18.48 17.96
N GLU A 8 4.01 17.50 17.73
CA GLU A 8 4.02 16.70 16.49
C GLU A 8 2.69 15.98 16.30
N HIS A 9 2.07 15.56 17.41
CA HIS A 9 0.75 14.96 17.43
C HIS A 9 -0.36 15.93 17.00
N ASP A 10 -0.30 17.20 17.41
CA ASP A 10 -1.29 18.21 16.99
C ASP A 10 -1.18 18.48 15.48
N ILE A 11 0.04 18.52 14.93
CA ILE A 11 0.28 18.65 13.49
C ILE A 11 -0.31 17.45 12.73
N ALA A 12 -0.09 16.23 13.22
CA ALA A 12 -0.62 15.02 12.63
C ALA A 12 -2.17 15.01 12.61
N LEU A 13 -2.80 15.49 13.69
CA LEU A 13 -4.26 15.63 13.76
C LEU A 13 -4.80 16.66 12.76
N ASP A 14 -4.12 17.80 12.59
CA ASP A 14 -4.48 18.81 11.60
C ASP A 14 -4.34 18.27 10.17
N GLN A 15 -3.27 17.53 9.89
CA GLN A 15 -3.04 16.87 8.60
C GLN A 15 -4.11 15.79 8.31
N LEU A 16 -4.45 14.96 9.31
CA LEU A 16 -5.51 13.97 9.22
C LEU A 16 -6.84 14.64 8.86
N GLU A 17 -7.23 15.71 9.57
CA GLU A 17 -8.48 16.41 9.30
C GLU A 17 -8.47 17.06 7.90
N TYR A 18 -7.33 17.64 7.49
CA TYR A 18 -7.19 18.20 6.16
C TYR A 18 -7.36 17.15 5.05
N LEU A 19 -6.74 15.98 5.19
CA LEU A 19 -6.87 14.85 4.24
C LEU A 19 -8.32 14.36 4.17
N LYS A 20 -9.00 14.25 5.32
CA LYS A 20 -10.38 13.80 5.40
C LYS A 20 -11.36 14.77 4.74
N THR A 21 -11.16 16.06 4.95
CA THR A 21 -12.08 17.12 4.48
C THR A 21 -11.80 17.56 3.04
N THR A 22 -10.56 17.42 2.57
CA THR A 22 -10.11 17.80 1.23
C THR A 22 -9.95 16.56 0.37
N GLY A 23 -11.06 15.87 0.06
CA GLY A 23 -11.09 14.52 -0.51
C GLY A 23 -10.36 14.27 -1.84
N ASN A 24 -9.75 15.29 -2.47
CA ASN A 24 -8.89 15.18 -3.67
C ASN A 24 -7.40 15.38 -3.36
N VAL A 25 -7.00 15.28 -2.09
CA VAL A 25 -5.60 15.36 -1.63
C VAL A 25 -5.14 14.00 -1.11
N CYS A 26 -3.85 13.75 -1.21
CA CYS A 26 -3.15 12.67 -0.55
C CYS A 26 -1.86 13.18 0.11
N ALA A 27 -1.37 12.45 1.11
CA ALA A 27 -0.06 12.65 1.72
C ALA A 27 0.97 11.71 1.07
N ASP A 28 2.14 12.26 0.77
CA ASP A 28 3.33 11.54 0.30
C ASP A 28 4.39 11.47 1.40
N GLY A 29 4.65 10.27 1.91
CA GLY A 29 5.74 9.96 2.84
C GLY A 29 6.94 9.31 2.15
N SER A 30 7.17 9.59 0.87
CA SER A 30 8.27 9.01 0.08
C SER A 30 9.67 9.32 0.62
N MET A 31 9.81 10.36 1.45
CA MET A 31 11.09 10.68 2.12
C MET A 31 11.55 9.58 3.09
N THR A 32 10.64 8.74 3.60
CA THR A 32 10.94 7.74 4.63
C THR A 32 10.49 6.33 4.28
N GLY A 33 9.51 6.14 3.37
CA GLY A 33 8.96 4.79 3.14
C GLY A 33 8.12 4.56 1.90
N TRP A 34 8.20 5.40 0.85
CA TRP A 34 7.44 5.25 -0.41
C TRP A 34 5.93 5.00 -0.21
N THR A 35 5.36 5.58 0.84
CA THR A 35 3.94 5.38 1.18
C THR A 35 3.13 6.62 0.83
N TRP A 36 2.02 6.39 0.13
CA TRP A 36 1.00 7.38 -0.17
C TRP A 36 -0.24 7.10 0.66
N LEU A 37 -0.90 8.15 1.16
CA LEU A 37 -2.08 8.02 2.00
C LEU A 37 -3.20 8.96 1.52
N ARG A 38 -4.44 8.46 1.42
CA ARG A 38 -5.64 9.28 1.19
C ARG A 38 -6.80 8.83 2.07
N TYR A 39 -7.77 9.72 2.23
CA TYR A 39 -9.10 9.35 2.71
C TYR A 39 -10.05 9.24 1.50
N HIS A 40 -10.68 8.09 1.32
CA HIS A 40 -11.55 7.84 0.17
C HIS A 40 -12.71 6.93 0.56
N GLU A 41 -13.93 7.31 0.21
CA GLU A 41 -15.16 6.53 0.44
C GLU A 41 -15.42 6.06 1.89
N GLY A 42 -14.82 6.72 2.88
CA GLY A 42 -14.96 6.38 4.29
C GLY A 42 -13.75 5.69 4.90
N ASP A 43 -12.79 5.29 4.06
CA ASP A 43 -11.63 4.50 4.45
C ASP A 43 -10.31 5.29 4.30
N TRP A 44 -9.35 4.98 5.15
CA TRP A 44 -7.96 5.43 4.99
C TRP A 44 -7.20 4.45 4.13
N GLN A 45 -6.87 4.87 2.93
CA GLN A 45 -6.21 4.04 1.93
C GLN A 45 -4.74 4.40 1.85
N ALA A 46 -3.88 3.43 2.15
CA ALA A 46 -2.44 3.54 2.03
C ALA A 46 -1.93 2.71 0.84
N LEU A 47 -0.96 3.26 0.10
CA LEU A 47 -0.32 2.60 -1.04
C LEU A 47 1.19 2.61 -0.92
N ARG A 48 1.84 1.53 -1.33
CA ARG A 48 3.29 1.48 -1.56
C ARG A 48 3.62 0.71 -2.84
N PHE A 49 4.64 1.14 -3.57
CA PHE A 49 5.17 0.31 -4.67
C PHE A 49 6.06 -0.79 -4.13
N ALA A 50 6.07 -1.95 -4.79
CA ALA A 50 7.09 -2.96 -4.52
C ALA A 50 8.49 -2.42 -4.90
N THR A 51 9.43 -2.53 -3.97
CA THR A 51 10.68 -1.77 -4.04
C THR A 51 11.82 -2.46 -4.79
N GLU A 52 11.79 -3.79 -5.00
CA GLU A 52 13.06 -4.48 -5.37
C GLU A 52 12.99 -5.52 -6.51
N ALA A 53 11.84 -6.06 -6.89
CA ALA A 53 11.77 -7.04 -7.98
C ALA A 53 11.50 -6.38 -9.34
N VAL A 54 12.33 -6.69 -10.36
CA VAL A 54 12.17 -6.17 -11.73
C VAL A 54 10.78 -6.44 -12.31
N HIS A 55 10.15 -7.53 -11.88
CA HIS A 55 8.81 -7.96 -12.29
C HIS A 55 7.67 -7.31 -11.48
N THR A 56 7.97 -6.55 -10.42
CA THR A 56 6.97 -5.90 -9.55
C THR A 56 7.09 -4.38 -9.52
N ARG A 57 7.90 -3.76 -10.39
CA ARG A 57 8.12 -2.30 -10.35
C ARG A 57 6.81 -1.51 -10.43
N GLU A 58 5.84 -1.93 -11.22
CA GLU A 58 4.55 -1.23 -11.34
C GLU A 58 3.49 -1.76 -10.36
N TYR A 59 3.83 -2.78 -9.57
CA TYR A 59 2.91 -3.36 -8.60
C TYR A 59 2.75 -2.44 -7.38
N ILE A 60 1.50 -2.28 -6.96
CA ILE A 60 1.13 -1.45 -5.83
C ILE A 60 0.44 -2.29 -4.76
N HIS A 61 0.91 -2.17 -3.52
CA HIS A 61 0.26 -2.76 -2.36
C HIS A 61 -0.69 -1.72 -1.79
N GLY A 62 -1.98 -2.04 -1.80
CA GLY A 62 -3.02 -1.28 -1.09
C GLY A 62 -3.34 -1.90 0.26
N GLU A 63 -3.51 -1.04 1.26
CA GLU A 63 -3.98 -1.44 2.58
C GLU A 63 -4.97 -0.39 3.10
N VAL A 64 -6.03 -0.84 3.75
CA VAL A 64 -6.93 0.04 4.51
C VAL A 64 -6.42 0.12 5.95
N TRP A 65 -6.11 1.33 6.40
CA TRP A 65 -5.64 1.58 7.77
C TRP A 65 -6.77 2.07 8.66
N ASP A 66 -6.67 1.79 9.95
CA ASP A 66 -7.48 2.48 10.94
C ASP A 66 -6.91 3.88 11.23
N ARG A 67 -7.71 4.69 11.92
CA ARG A 67 -7.33 6.07 12.25
C ARG A 67 -6.08 6.15 13.14
N GLU A 68 -5.90 5.22 14.07
CA GLU A 68 -4.80 5.25 15.03
C GLU A 68 -3.47 5.07 14.29
N ARG A 69 -3.38 4.05 13.44
CA ARG A 69 -2.23 3.81 12.57
C ARG A 69 -1.92 4.98 11.65
N VAL A 70 -2.94 5.67 11.11
CA VAL A 70 -2.72 6.85 10.28
C VAL A 70 -2.09 7.99 11.08
N VAL A 71 -2.57 8.24 12.30
CA VAL A 71 -2.02 9.29 13.16
C VAL A 71 -0.57 8.98 13.51
N ASP A 72 -0.28 7.75 13.95
CA ASP A 72 1.08 7.31 14.25
C ASP A 72 2.00 7.48 13.04
N TRP A 73 1.54 7.08 11.85
CA TRP A 73 2.31 7.26 10.63
C TRP A 73 2.57 8.73 10.29
N LEU A 74 1.59 9.63 10.48
CA LEU A 74 1.77 11.07 10.25
C LEU A 74 2.72 11.72 11.26
N VAL A 75 2.76 11.24 12.50
CA VAL A 75 3.74 11.68 13.51
C VAL A 75 5.15 11.28 13.10
N ASP A 76 5.33 10.01 12.70
CA ASP A 76 6.65 9.45 12.42
C ASP A 76 7.22 9.87 11.06
N ASN A 77 6.37 10.37 10.14
CA ASN A 77 6.76 10.60 8.75
C ASN A 77 6.50 12.06 8.32
N PRO A 78 7.54 12.79 7.89
CA PRO A 78 7.33 14.08 7.25
C PRO A 78 6.63 13.89 5.90
N VAL A 79 5.41 14.40 5.78
CA VAL A 79 4.58 14.26 4.58
C VAL A 79 4.53 15.53 3.73
N THR A 80 4.43 15.35 2.41
CA THR A 80 4.04 16.41 1.49
C THR A 80 2.61 16.18 1.00
N MET A 81 1.78 17.21 0.99
CA MET A 81 0.40 17.11 0.51
C MET A 81 0.34 17.37 -0.99
N HIS A 82 -0.29 16.48 -1.73
CA HIS A 82 -0.44 16.57 -3.18
C HIS A 82 -1.91 16.42 -3.60
N PRO A 83 -2.36 17.14 -4.64
CA PRO A 83 -3.56 16.74 -5.36
C PRO A 83 -3.40 15.30 -5.87
N GLN A 84 -4.41 14.46 -5.69
CA GLN A 84 -4.38 13.06 -6.12
C GLN A 84 -4.10 12.94 -7.63
N SER A 85 -4.61 13.88 -8.44
CA SER A 85 -4.36 13.97 -9.89
C SER A 85 -2.91 14.27 -10.29
N SER A 86 -2.04 14.52 -9.32
CA SER A 86 -0.60 14.81 -9.50
C SER A 86 0.30 13.93 -8.63
N ALA A 87 -0.27 12.90 -8.01
CA ALA A 87 0.43 11.95 -7.17
C ALA A 87 1.15 10.91 -8.04
N TYR A 88 2.25 11.30 -8.68
CA TYR A 88 3.05 10.42 -9.53
C TYR A 88 4.11 9.71 -8.70
N ARG A 89 4.42 8.44 -9.02
CA ARG A 89 5.60 7.76 -8.45
C ARG A 89 6.88 8.50 -8.83
N TRP A 90 6.99 8.88 -10.11
CA TRP A 90 8.10 9.64 -10.67
C TRP A 90 7.54 10.67 -11.63
N SER A 91 7.45 11.93 -11.20
CA SER A 91 6.97 12.99 -12.08
C SER A 91 8.00 13.34 -13.17
N PRO A 92 7.58 13.63 -14.41
CA PRO A 92 6.23 13.47 -14.94
C PRO A 92 5.95 12.02 -15.41
N ASP A 93 4.74 11.52 -15.14
CA ASP A 93 4.25 10.23 -15.67
C ASP A 93 2.81 10.39 -16.20
N SER A 94 2.38 9.43 -17.00
CA SER A 94 1.03 9.33 -17.56
C SER A 94 -0.03 8.82 -16.57
N LYS A 95 0.40 8.18 -15.47
CA LYS A 95 -0.46 7.58 -14.44
C LYS A 95 -0.04 8.00 -13.05
N THR A 96 -1.01 8.34 -12.21
CA THR A 96 -0.82 8.55 -10.77
C THR A 96 -0.75 7.22 -10.04
N VAL A 97 -0.24 7.22 -8.81
CA VAL A 97 -0.24 6.04 -7.92
C VAL A 97 -1.64 5.49 -7.69
N TRP A 98 -2.65 6.37 -7.71
CA TRP A 98 -4.04 6.01 -7.54
C TRP A 98 -4.62 5.36 -8.81
N ASP A 99 -4.21 5.81 -10.01
CA ASP A 99 -4.57 5.13 -11.26
C ASP A 99 -4.03 3.68 -11.27
N TYR A 100 -2.80 3.47 -10.79
CA TYR A 100 -2.26 2.11 -10.63
C TYR A 100 -3.08 1.28 -9.63
N ALA A 101 -3.51 1.89 -8.52
CA ALA A 101 -4.32 1.21 -7.52
C ALA A 101 -5.69 0.81 -8.06
N ASP A 102 -6.35 1.70 -8.81
CA ASP A 102 -7.67 1.46 -9.39
C ASP A 102 -7.59 0.41 -10.52
N GLU A 103 -6.60 0.50 -11.41
CA GLU A 103 -6.37 -0.50 -12.46
C GLU A 103 -6.06 -1.89 -11.89
N GLN A 104 -5.32 -1.91 -10.78
CA GLN A 104 -4.99 -3.15 -10.12
C GLN A 104 -6.13 -3.63 -9.24
N ASP A 105 -7.10 -2.81 -8.82
CA ASP A 105 -8.15 -3.07 -7.82
C ASP A 105 -7.59 -3.24 -6.38
N ALA A 106 -6.54 -2.49 -6.04
CA ALA A 106 -5.63 -2.73 -4.89
C ALA A 106 -6.30 -2.81 -3.50
N PHE A 107 -7.55 -2.36 -3.36
CA PHE A 107 -8.31 -2.37 -2.11
C PHE A 107 -9.49 -3.37 -2.10
N SER A 108 -9.71 -4.12 -3.18
CA SER A 108 -10.68 -5.22 -3.20
C SER A 108 -10.08 -6.44 -2.47
N ASP A 109 -10.50 -6.62 -1.23
CA ASP A 109 -10.00 -7.60 -0.26
C ASP A 109 -9.82 -9.03 -0.82
N ARG A 110 -8.60 -9.57 -0.61
CA ARG A 110 -8.17 -10.99 -0.48
C ARG A 110 -7.65 -11.87 -1.62
N ASP A 111 -7.96 -11.69 -2.90
CA ASP A 111 -7.52 -12.66 -3.93
C ASP A 111 -6.31 -12.23 -4.78
N ARG A 112 -5.30 -11.57 -4.20
CA ARG A 112 -4.03 -11.22 -4.90
C ARG A 112 -2.87 -12.12 -4.51
N CYS A 113 -2.15 -12.62 -5.52
CA CYS A 113 -0.87 -13.27 -5.29
C CYS A 113 0.07 -12.28 -4.58
N VAL A 114 0.54 -12.62 -3.37
CA VAL A 114 1.38 -11.72 -2.57
C VAL A 114 2.68 -11.34 -3.29
N TRP A 115 3.14 -12.21 -4.19
CA TRP A 115 4.40 -12.06 -4.91
C TRP A 115 4.28 -11.20 -6.16
N CYS A 116 3.41 -11.59 -7.10
CA CYS A 116 3.30 -10.89 -8.39
C CYS A 116 2.13 -9.90 -8.45
N GLY A 117 1.30 -9.85 -7.41
CA GLY A 117 0.19 -8.92 -7.35
C GLY A 117 -1.00 -9.22 -8.26
N HIS A 118 -0.90 -10.23 -9.12
CA HIS A 118 -1.99 -10.58 -10.02
C HIS A 118 -3.10 -11.26 -9.21
N SER A 119 -4.22 -10.56 -9.06
CA SER A 119 -5.55 -11.11 -8.82
C SER A 119 -6.32 -11.08 -10.12
N ASP A 120 -6.01 -11.98 -11.03
CA ASP A 120 -6.96 -12.15 -12.12
C ASP A 120 -8.22 -12.75 -11.49
N ARG A 121 -9.38 -12.09 -11.63
CA ARG A 121 -10.71 -12.61 -11.24
C ARG A 121 -11.04 -13.99 -11.87
N THR A 122 -10.11 -14.55 -12.65
CA THR A 122 -10.14 -15.83 -13.35
C THR A 122 -9.12 -16.86 -12.81
N ARG A 123 -8.23 -16.49 -11.88
CA ARG A 123 -7.22 -17.39 -11.29
C ARG A 123 -7.46 -17.53 -9.80
N SER A 124 -7.87 -18.73 -9.37
CA SER A 124 -7.89 -19.10 -7.96
C SER A 124 -6.47 -19.04 -7.38
N LEU A 125 -6.31 -18.33 -6.26
CA LEU A 125 -5.09 -18.42 -5.48
C LEU A 125 -5.10 -19.69 -4.65
N GLY A 126 -3.91 -20.29 -4.51
CA GLY A 126 -3.69 -21.25 -3.43
C GLY A 126 -3.11 -20.54 -2.21
N VAL A 127 -3.37 -21.07 -1.04
CA VAL A 127 -2.84 -20.57 0.23
C VAL A 127 -1.68 -21.46 0.66
N TYR A 128 -0.52 -20.89 0.99
CA TYR A 128 0.71 -21.63 1.27
C TYR A 128 1.39 -21.12 2.53
N GLU A 129 1.98 -22.03 3.31
CA GLU A 129 2.83 -21.70 4.45
C GLU A 129 4.28 -21.52 3.98
N THR A 130 4.91 -20.42 4.35
CA THR A 130 6.26 -20.04 3.92
C THR A 130 7.23 -20.03 5.09
N VAL A 131 8.53 -20.08 4.77
CA VAL A 131 9.60 -20.17 5.79
C VAL A 131 9.65 -18.92 6.66
N GLU A 132 9.41 -17.73 6.09
CA GLU A 132 9.60 -16.44 6.77
C GLU A 132 8.31 -15.59 6.89
N ASP A 133 7.39 -15.69 5.94
CA ASP A 133 6.23 -14.78 5.81
C ASP A 133 4.90 -15.36 6.34
N GLY A 134 4.92 -16.56 6.92
CA GLY A 134 3.72 -17.24 7.41
C GLY A 134 2.82 -17.73 6.27
N THR A 135 1.50 -17.53 6.39
CA THR A 135 0.54 -18.03 5.40
C THR A 135 0.24 -16.96 4.34
N VAL A 136 0.47 -17.28 3.07
CA VAL A 136 0.32 -16.34 1.94
C VAL A 136 -0.52 -16.92 0.79
N GLY A 137 -1.20 -16.05 0.05
CA GLY A 137 -1.86 -16.41 -1.21
C GLY A 137 -0.89 -16.30 -2.39
N LEU A 138 -0.70 -17.37 -3.16
CA LEU A 138 0.12 -17.36 -4.38
C LEU A 138 -0.70 -17.85 -5.59
N CYS A 139 -0.48 -17.22 -6.74
CA CYS A 139 -0.93 -17.77 -8.01
C CYS A 139 -0.03 -18.94 -8.42
N GLU A 140 -0.52 -19.82 -9.30
CA GLU A 140 0.19 -21.03 -9.73
C GLU A 140 1.63 -20.74 -10.20
N GLY A 141 1.84 -19.69 -10.99
CA GLY A 141 3.17 -19.34 -11.48
C GLY A 141 4.13 -18.92 -10.37
N CYS A 142 3.65 -18.18 -9.37
CA CYS A 142 4.50 -17.75 -8.26
C CYS A 142 4.73 -18.87 -7.25
N ARG A 143 3.73 -19.74 -7.04
CA ARG A 143 3.91 -20.99 -6.29
C ARG A 143 5.07 -21.80 -6.85
N ASP A 144 5.11 -22.02 -8.16
CA ASP A 144 6.15 -22.85 -8.78
C ASP A 144 7.57 -22.27 -8.63
N ASP A 145 7.68 -20.95 -8.62
CA ASP A 145 8.96 -20.28 -8.39
C ASP A 145 9.38 -20.33 -6.91
N TRP A 146 8.44 -20.16 -5.98
CA TRP A 146 8.68 -20.24 -4.54
C TRP A 146 9.01 -21.67 -4.09
N ASP A 147 8.30 -22.67 -4.62
CA ASP A 147 8.59 -24.10 -4.39
C ASP A 147 10.01 -24.45 -4.87
N ARG A 148 10.40 -23.99 -6.06
CA ARG A 148 11.74 -24.20 -6.60
C ARG A 148 12.83 -23.51 -5.75
N ALA A 149 12.51 -22.37 -5.16
CA ALA A 149 13.41 -21.65 -4.26
C ALA A 149 13.47 -22.28 -2.86
N GLY A 150 12.56 -23.20 -2.51
CA GLY A 150 12.47 -23.81 -1.18
C GLY A 150 11.83 -22.91 -0.14
N GLU A 151 11.03 -21.92 -0.56
CA GLU A 151 10.37 -20.94 0.32
C GLU A 151 9.06 -21.46 0.92
N LEU A 152 8.55 -22.60 0.44
CA LEU A 152 7.30 -23.21 0.92
C LEU A 152 7.60 -24.32 1.94
N VAL A 153 7.00 -24.24 3.12
CA VAL A 153 7.21 -25.20 4.23
C VAL A 153 6.42 -26.50 3.99
N ASN A 154 5.20 -26.37 3.46
CA ASN A 154 4.27 -27.47 3.20
C ASN A 154 3.51 -27.23 1.86
N GLY A 155 2.73 -28.23 1.41
CA GLY A 155 1.79 -28.06 0.29
C GLY A 155 0.66 -27.06 0.60
N GLU A 156 -0.24 -26.85 -0.36
CA GLU A 156 -1.37 -25.92 -0.22
C GLU A 156 -2.19 -26.20 1.06
N VAL A 157 -2.41 -25.14 1.85
CA VAL A 157 -3.23 -25.17 3.06
C VAL A 157 -4.69 -25.12 2.63
N LEU A 158 -5.39 -26.25 2.77
CA LEU A 158 -6.83 -26.31 2.54
C LEU A 158 -7.56 -25.75 3.77
N GLU A 159 -8.29 -24.66 3.59
CA GLU A 159 -9.33 -24.23 4.56
C GLU A 159 -10.59 -25.10 4.45
#